data_AF-A0A7X9FK59-F1
#
_entry.id   AF-A0A7X9FK59-F1
#
_cell.length_a   1.000
_cell.length_b   1.000
_cell.length_c   1.000
_cell.angle_alpha   90.00
_cell.angle_beta   90.00
_cell.angle_gamma   90.00
#
_symmetry.space_group_name_H-M   'P 1'
#
loop_
_entity.id
_entity.type
_entity.pdbx_description
1 polymer ?
#
loop_
_entity_poly.entity_id
_entity_poly.type
_entity_poly.pdbx_seq_one_letter_code
_entity_poly.pdbx_strand_id
1 'polypeptide(L)'
;MPPTVSGSAPLPRLSEVADRLLRGFSPAASLFLRLAETDVTVASDSPALIDFLSGYFREFSRPPGPTEVAIRFRTAPPVPPDFCPGLVLADRPFDPREKTSKEQWANLPDGRVVRKKRTGMVFVFGDDLHLAAGPCLEHVDQVVNFINFRVAARHLSGGCLLAHA
;
A
#
# COMPACT_ATOMS: atom_id res chain seq x y z
N MET A 1 38.35 26.61 -9.39
CA MET A 1 37.03 26.10 -9.80
C MET A 1 36.59 25.05 -8.81
N PRO A 2 35.56 25.27 -7.99
CA PRO A 2 34.93 24.18 -7.27
C PRO A 2 34.07 23.35 -8.25
N PRO A 3 33.99 22.02 -8.09
CA PRO A 3 33.09 21.21 -8.90
C PRO A 3 31.65 21.59 -8.58
N THR A 4 30.89 21.88 -9.63
CA THR A 4 29.46 22.14 -9.59
C THR A 4 28.75 20.88 -9.07
N VAL A 5 28.21 20.95 -7.86
CA VAL A 5 27.23 19.98 -7.36
C VAL A 5 25.93 20.25 -8.10
N SER A 6 25.55 19.39 -9.05
CA SER A 6 24.27 19.49 -9.77
C SER A 6 23.94 18.12 -10.37
N GLY A 7 22.86 17.42 -10.03
CA GLY A 7 21.81 17.66 -9.04
C GLY A 7 21.25 16.29 -8.64
N SER A 8 20.74 16.16 -7.41
CA SER A 8 19.93 15.00 -7.05
C SER A 8 18.76 14.94 -8.03
N ALA A 9 18.58 13.81 -8.72
CA ALA A 9 17.36 13.60 -9.49
C ALA A 9 16.15 13.88 -8.58
N PRO A 10 15.08 14.53 -9.09
CA PRO A 10 13.88 14.78 -8.30
C PRO A 10 13.31 13.44 -7.81
N LEU A 11 12.79 13.44 -6.58
CA LEU A 11 12.10 12.26 -6.05
C LEU A 11 10.93 11.90 -6.97
N PRO A 12 10.70 10.60 -7.22
CA PRO A 12 9.57 10.18 -8.05
C PRO A 12 8.25 10.57 -7.38
N ARG A 13 7.24 10.82 -8.21
CA ARG A 13 5.86 10.99 -7.71
C ARG A 13 5.24 9.64 -7.36
N LEU A 14 4.26 9.65 -6.46
CA LEU A 14 3.53 8.45 -6.08
C LEU A 14 2.87 7.77 -7.30
N SER A 15 2.37 8.57 -8.25
CA SER A 15 1.81 8.06 -9.51
C SER A 15 2.84 7.28 -10.33
N GLU A 16 4.09 7.75 -10.41
CA GLU A 16 5.16 7.08 -11.15
C GLU A 16 5.56 5.75 -10.48
N VAL A 17 5.59 5.73 -9.15
CA VAL A 17 5.80 4.50 -8.37
C VAL A 17 4.65 3.52 -8.62
N ALA A 18 3.42 4.01 -8.59
CA ALA A 18 2.22 3.21 -8.82
C ALA A 18 2.17 2.62 -10.22
N ASP A 19 2.46 3.40 -11.26
CA ASP A 19 2.48 2.94 -12.65
C ASP A 19 3.50 1.80 -12.85
N ARG A 20 4.66 1.88 -12.19
CA ARG A 20 5.65 0.81 -12.22
C ARG A 20 5.13 -0.44 -11.51
N LEU A 21 4.55 -0.26 -10.33
CA LEU A 21 3.99 -1.35 -9.56
C LEU A 21 2.74 -1.95 -10.20
N LEU A 22 1.99 -1.23 -11.02
CA LEU A 22 0.80 -1.71 -11.73
C LEU A 22 1.07 -2.03 -13.20
N ARG A 23 2.33 -2.05 -13.64
CA ARG A 23 2.66 -2.40 -15.03
C ARG A 23 2.14 -3.79 -15.37
N GLY A 24 1.24 -3.88 -16.35
CA GLY A 24 0.58 -5.13 -16.75
C GLY A 24 -0.50 -5.61 -15.79
N PHE A 25 -0.92 -4.78 -14.83
CA PHE A 25 -2.05 -5.07 -13.97
C PHE A 25 -3.35 -5.01 -14.78
N SER A 26 -4.17 -6.06 -14.63
CA SER A 26 -5.55 -6.07 -15.07
C SER A 26 -6.39 -6.60 -13.92
N PRO A 27 -7.38 -5.85 -13.41
CA PRO A 27 -8.22 -6.33 -12.33
C PRO A 27 -9.04 -7.54 -12.82
N ALA A 28 -8.85 -8.68 -12.16
CA ALA A 28 -9.55 -9.91 -12.44
C ALA A 28 -10.83 -10.05 -11.61
N ALA A 29 -10.84 -9.48 -10.40
CA ALA A 29 -11.98 -9.47 -9.51
C ALA A 29 -12.00 -8.23 -8.61
N SER A 30 -13.17 -7.93 -8.02
CA SER A 30 -13.34 -6.82 -7.08
C SER A 30 -14.30 -7.19 -5.96
N LEU A 31 -14.08 -6.58 -4.80
CA LEU A 31 -14.88 -6.72 -3.59
C LEU A 31 -15.30 -5.33 -3.11
N PHE A 32 -16.57 -5.19 -2.78
CA PHE A 32 -17.17 -3.95 -2.30
C PHE A 32 -17.54 -4.14 -0.84
N LEU A 33 -17.04 -3.25 0.02
CA LEU A 33 -17.16 -3.35 1.46
C LEU A 33 -17.71 -2.04 2.02
N ARG A 34 -18.42 -2.13 3.15
CA ARG A 34 -18.65 -0.98 4.02
C ARG A 34 -17.98 -1.22 5.36
N LEU A 35 -16.89 -0.50 5.62
CA LEU A 35 -16.05 -0.63 6.83
C LEU A 35 -16.09 0.67 7.62
N ALA A 36 -16.55 0.63 8.87
CA ALA A 36 -16.69 1.82 9.72
C ALA A 36 -17.37 2.99 8.99
N GLU A 37 -18.54 2.77 8.40
CA GLU A 37 -19.25 3.78 7.62
C GLU A 37 -18.53 4.35 6.38
N THR A 38 -17.44 3.71 5.94
CA THR A 38 -16.73 4.07 4.70
C THR A 38 -16.97 3.02 3.61
N ASP A 39 -17.36 3.46 2.42
CA ASP A 39 -17.49 2.57 1.26
C ASP A 39 -16.12 2.33 0.59
N VAL A 40 -15.68 1.07 0.58
CA VAL A 40 -14.36 0.64 0.12
C VAL A 40 -14.50 -0.30 -1.06
N THR A 41 -13.78 0.00 -2.14
CA THR A 41 -13.64 -0.94 -3.27
C THR A 41 -12.22 -1.50 -3.26
N VAL A 42 -12.13 -2.82 -3.24
CA VAL A 42 -10.88 -3.57 -3.34
C VAL A 42 -10.85 -4.27 -4.70
N ALA A 43 -9.86 -3.96 -5.52
CA ALA A 43 -9.65 -4.62 -6.81
C ALA A 43 -8.33 -5.39 -6.82
N SER A 44 -8.31 -6.58 -7.42
CA SER A 44 -7.12 -7.43 -7.48
C SER A 44 -6.99 -8.11 -8.84
N ASP A 45 -5.77 -8.37 -9.27
CA ASP A 45 -5.44 -9.24 -10.41
C ASP A 45 -5.55 -10.74 -10.05
N SER A 46 -5.68 -11.06 -8.76
CA SER A 46 -5.88 -12.42 -8.25
C SER A 46 -7.31 -12.60 -7.74
N PRO A 47 -8.14 -13.42 -8.42
CA PRO A 47 -9.46 -13.80 -7.92
C PRO A 47 -9.38 -14.53 -6.57
N ALA A 48 -8.37 -15.39 -6.39
CA ALA A 48 -8.17 -16.11 -5.13
C ALA A 48 -7.97 -15.17 -3.93
N LEU A 49 -7.31 -14.02 -4.13
CA LEU A 49 -7.18 -13.01 -3.08
C LEU A 49 -8.55 -12.39 -2.75
N ILE A 50 -9.37 -12.10 -3.76
CA ILE A 50 -10.72 -11.58 -3.56
C ILE A 50 -11.61 -12.60 -2.86
N ASP A 51 -11.54 -13.88 -3.20
CA ASP A 51 -12.28 -14.95 -2.54
C ASP A 51 -11.93 -15.04 -1.05
N PHE A 52 -10.63 -15.01 -0.72
CA PHE A 52 -10.16 -14.97 0.66
C PHE A 52 -10.71 -13.74 1.40
N LEU A 53 -10.56 -12.55 0.80
CA LEU A 53 -11.01 -11.30 1.42
C LEU A 53 -12.53 -11.24 1.57
N SER A 54 -13.28 -11.83 0.64
CA SER A 54 -14.75 -11.95 0.71
C SER A 54 -15.17 -12.82 1.89
N GLY A 55 -14.46 -13.93 2.13
CA GLY A 55 -14.65 -14.75 3.33
C GLY A 55 -14.31 -14.01 4.63
N TYR A 56 -13.16 -13.31 4.66
CA TYR A 56 -12.69 -12.57 5.82
C TYR A 56 -13.63 -11.39 6.19
N PHE A 57 -14.04 -10.60 5.20
CA PHE A 57 -14.89 -9.42 5.37
C PHE A 57 -16.38 -9.69 5.09
N ARG A 58 -16.83 -10.95 5.18
CA ARG A 58 -18.18 -11.38 4.76
C ARG A 58 -19.30 -10.49 5.30
N GLU A 59 -19.25 -10.12 6.57
CA GLU A 59 -20.29 -9.32 7.25
C GLU A 59 -20.33 -7.86 6.76
N PHE A 60 -19.22 -7.39 6.18
CA PHE A 60 -19.05 -6.04 5.66
C PHE A 60 -19.25 -5.95 4.15
N SER A 61 -19.44 -7.08 3.47
CA SER A 61 -19.64 -7.12 2.02
C SER A 61 -20.94 -6.43 1.61
N ARG A 62 -20.88 -5.68 0.50
CA ARG A 62 -22.01 -4.95 -0.06
C ARG A 62 -22.08 -5.14 -1.58
N PRO A 63 -23.24 -4.88 -2.20
CA PRO A 63 -23.31 -4.75 -3.65
C PRO A 63 -22.39 -3.63 -4.17
N PRO A 64 -22.00 -3.68 -5.46
CA PRO A 64 -21.27 -2.59 -6.10
C PRO A 64 -21.97 -1.24 -5.95
N GLY A 65 -21.20 -0.18 -5.72
CA GLY A 65 -21.75 1.16 -5.49
C GLY A 65 -20.68 2.26 -5.44
N PRO A 66 -21.05 3.47 -5.00
CA PRO A 66 -20.11 4.56 -4.77
C PRO A 66 -18.92 4.13 -3.91
N THR A 67 -17.75 4.68 -4.19
CA THR A 67 -16.50 4.32 -3.50
C THR A 67 -15.87 5.56 -2.91
N GLU A 68 -15.57 5.49 -1.62
CA GLU A 68 -14.84 6.53 -0.90
C GLU A 68 -13.35 6.19 -0.75
N VAL A 69 -13.00 4.90 -0.72
CA VAL A 69 -11.62 4.42 -0.65
C VAL A 69 -11.44 3.30 -1.68
N ALA A 70 -10.63 3.55 -2.71
CA ALA A 70 -10.27 2.53 -3.70
C ALA A 70 -8.89 1.96 -3.39
N ILE A 71 -8.79 0.63 -3.29
CA ILE A 71 -7.53 -0.08 -3.00
C ILE A 71 -7.26 -1.11 -4.11
N ARG A 72 -6.05 -1.11 -4.66
CA ARG A 72 -5.62 -2.07 -5.67
C ARG A 72 -4.57 -3.04 -5.10
N PHE A 73 -4.74 -4.32 -5.33
CA PHE A 73 -3.76 -5.36 -4.98
C PHE A 73 -3.20 -6.00 -6.24
N ARG A 74 -1.89 -5.91 -6.42
CA ARG A 74 -1.18 -6.66 -7.45
C ARG A 74 -0.46 -7.86 -6.82
N THR A 75 -0.98 -9.05 -7.09
CA THR A 75 -0.40 -10.29 -6.61
C THR A 75 0.70 -10.73 -7.57
N ALA A 76 1.95 -10.60 -7.12
CA ALA A 76 3.14 -10.88 -7.90
C ALA A 76 4.25 -11.45 -7.00
N PRO A 77 5.38 -11.94 -7.55
CA PRO A 77 6.56 -12.24 -6.74
C PRO A 77 7.02 -11.04 -5.89
N PRO A 78 7.88 -11.26 -4.87
CA PRO A 78 8.46 -10.20 -4.05
C PRO A 78 8.98 -9.02 -4.88
N VAL A 79 8.57 -7.80 -4.54
CA VAL A 79 9.00 -6.60 -5.27
C VAL A 79 10.49 -6.36 -4.99
N PRO A 80 11.32 -6.24 -6.04
CA PRO A 80 12.75 -6.04 -5.88
C PRO A 80 13.02 -4.67 -5.23
N PRO A 81 14.11 -4.51 -4.44
CA PRO A 81 14.40 -3.26 -3.74
C PRO A 81 14.53 -2.02 -4.65
N ASP A 82 14.96 -2.23 -5.89
CA ASP A 82 15.26 -1.21 -6.91
C ASP A 82 14.15 -1.07 -7.98
N PHE A 83 12.93 -1.53 -7.69
CA PHE A 83 11.79 -1.51 -8.61
C PHE A 83 11.44 -0.12 -9.18
N CYS A 84 11.84 0.96 -8.50
CA CYS A 84 11.67 2.33 -8.94
C CYS A 84 12.99 3.12 -8.85
N PRO A 85 13.63 3.45 -9.99
CA PRO A 85 14.73 4.39 -10.06
C PRO A 85 14.39 5.72 -9.40
N GLY A 86 15.35 6.29 -8.67
CA GLY A 86 15.16 7.55 -7.93
C GLY A 86 14.41 7.40 -6.60
N LEU A 87 13.80 6.24 -6.31
CA LEU A 87 13.19 5.96 -5.02
C LEU A 87 14.22 5.35 -4.07
N VAL A 88 14.58 6.09 -3.02
CA VAL A 88 15.44 5.59 -1.95
C VAL A 88 14.59 5.32 -0.71
N LEU A 89 14.44 4.05 -0.35
CA LEU A 89 13.72 3.64 0.84
C LEU A 89 14.66 3.59 2.05
N ALA A 90 14.45 4.48 3.02
CA ALA A 90 15.20 4.49 4.26
C ALA A 90 14.73 3.36 5.19
N ASP A 91 15.66 2.71 5.90
CA ASP A 91 15.29 1.81 6.98
C ASP A 91 14.55 2.60 8.08
N ARG A 92 13.48 2.02 8.63
CA ARG A 92 12.87 2.58 9.84
C ARG A 92 13.93 2.65 10.95
N PRO A 93 14.00 3.76 11.73
CA PRO A 93 14.99 3.92 12.79
C PRO A 93 15.00 2.69 13.69
N PHE A 94 16.21 2.19 13.95
CA PHE A 94 16.47 1.03 14.78
C PHE A 94 15.84 1.21 16.16
N ASP A 95 14.90 0.34 16.53
CA ASP A 95 14.51 0.15 17.92
C ASP A 95 15.52 -0.82 18.55
N PRO A 96 16.22 -0.44 19.63
CA PRO A 96 17.15 -1.33 20.33
C PRO A 96 16.55 -2.67 20.78
N ARG A 97 15.22 -2.75 20.89
CA ARG A 97 14.48 -3.98 21.20
C ARG A 97 14.24 -4.86 19.97
N GLU A 98 14.41 -4.33 18.77
CA GLU A 98 14.27 -5.06 17.50
C GLU A 98 15.64 -5.27 16.84
N LYS A 99 16.09 -6.53 16.76
CA LYS A 99 17.42 -6.89 16.23
C LYS A 99 17.67 -6.45 14.78
N THR A 100 16.62 -6.22 13.99
CA THR A 100 16.70 -5.71 12.62
C THR A 100 15.48 -4.86 12.28
N SER A 101 15.68 -3.77 11.52
CA SER A 101 14.57 -2.99 10.97
C SER A 101 13.81 -3.83 9.95
N LYS A 102 12.54 -4.12 10.23
CA LYS A 102 11.71 -5.03 9.42
C LYS A 102 11.17 -4.35 8.15
N GLU A 103 11.28 -3.02 8.06
CA GLU A 103 10.57 -2.19 7.08
C GLU A 103 11.42 -1.02 6.61
N GLN A 104 11.26 -0.70 5.33
CA GLN A 104 11.83 0.49 4.72
C GLN A 104 10.69 1.40 4.25
N TRP A 105 10.90 2.71 4.24
CA TRP A 105 9.90 3.66 3.77
C TRP A 105 10.53 4.90 3.14
N ALA A 106 9.75 5.56 2.30
CA ALA A 106 10.05 6.89 1.77
C ALA A 106 8.79 7.74 1.81
N ASN A 107 8.91 8.97 2.34
CA ASN A 107 7.89 9.99 2.15
C ASN A 107 8.17 10.67 0.80
N LEU A 108 7.13 10.76 -0.01
CA LEU A 108 7.08 11.51 -1.25
C LEU A 108 6.20 12.75 -1.03
N PRO A 109 6.30 13.79 -1.87
CA PRO A 109 5.47 14.99 -1.72
C PRO A 109 3.96 14.71 -1.72
N ASP A 110 3.54 13.66 -2.41
CA ASP A 110 2.16 13.23 -2.66
C ASP A 110 1.80 11.91 -1.95
N GLY A 111 2.65 11.41 -1.04
CA GLY A 111 2.32 10.21 -0.27
C GLY A 111 3.50 9.48 0.35
N ARG A 112 3.33 8.17 0.53
CA ARG A 112 4.32 7.30 1.15
C ARG A 112 4.40 5.95 0.45
N VAL A 113 5.62 5.45 0.38
CA VAL A 113 5.93 4.07 0.01
C VAL A 113 6.49 3.35 1.22
N VAL A 114 5.98 2.15 1.50
CA VAL A 114 6.47 1.27 2.57
C VAL A 114 6.79 -0.10 1.98
N ARG A 115 8.00 -0.60 2.19
CA ARG A 115 8.43 -1.94 1.79
C ARG A 115 8.71 -2.79 3.02
N LYS A 116 8.12 -3.98 3.07
CA LYS A 116 8.44 -4.99 4.09
C LYS A 116 9.63 -5.81 3.59
N LYS A 117 10.76 -5.76 4.28
CA LYS A 117 12.03 -6.34 3.77
C LYS A 117 11.96 -7.86 3.62
N ARG A 118 11.34 -8.53 4.59
CA ARG A 118 11.27 -10.00 4.68
C ARG A 118 10.37 -10.60 3.60
N THR A 119 9.29 -9.93 3.28
CA THR A 119 8.25 -10.45 2.36
C THR A 119 8.34 -9.86 0.95
N GLY A 120 9.00 -8.71 0.80
CA GLY A 120 9.01 -7.97 -0.45
C GLY A 120 7.65 -7.35 -0.80
N MET A 121 6.70 -7.31 0.14
CA MET A 121 5.46 -6.55 -0.02
C MET A 121 5.77 -5.06 -0.04
N VAL A 122 5.19 -4.34 -0.99
CA VAL A 122 5.26 -2.89 -1.10
C VAL A 122 3.85 -2.31 -1.02
N PHE A 123 3.68 -1.31 -0.15
CA PHE A 123 2.46 -0.57 0.08
C PHE A 123 2.68 0.87 -0.35
N VAL A 124 1.74 1.42 -1.11
CA VAL A 124 1.79 2.78 -1.63
C VAL A 124 0.49 3.46 -1.27
N PHE A 125 0.57 4.62 -0.61
CA PHE A 125 -0.60 5.38 -0.20
C PHE A 125 -0.34 6.87 -0.11
N GLY A 126 -1.28 7.68 -0.59
CA GLY A 126 -1.26 9.14 -0.58
C GLY A 126 -2.29 9.69 -1.54
N ASP A 127 -2.77 10.91 -1.31
CA ASP A 127 -3.94 11.48 -1.97
C ASP A 127 -5.08 10.44 -2.09
N ASP A 128 -5.44 10.05 -3.31
CA ASP A 128 -6.45 9.03 -3.62
C ASP A 128 -5.87 7.70 -4.14
N LEU A 129 -4.54 7.55 -4.09
CA LEU A 129 -3.84 6.39 -4.59
C LEU A 129 -3.53 5.44 -3.46
N HIS A 130 -4.18 4.27 -3.43
CA HIS A 130 -3.89 3.21 -2.46
C HIS A 130 -3.69 1.88 -3.17
N LEU A 131 -2.51 1.28 -3.01
CA LEU A 131 -2.23 -0.04 -3.56
C LEU A 131 -1.22 -0.81 -2.73
N ALA A 132 -1.23 -2.12 -2.91
CA ALA A 132 -0.13 -2.98 -2.50
C ALA A 132 0.27 -3.92 -3.65
N ALA A 133 1.56 -4.24 -3.71
CA ALA A 133 2.13 -5.13 -4.70
C ALA A 133 3.13 -6.10 -4.04
N GLY A 134 3.15 -7.35 -4.52
CA GLY A 134 3.99 -8.42 -4.01
C GLY A 134 3.19 -9.69 -3.73
N PRO A 135 3.73 -10.64 -2.94
CA PRO A 135 3.12 -11.95 -2.72
C PRO A 135 1.93 -11.86 -1.75
N CYS A 136 0.85 -11.23 -2.22
CA CYS A 136 -0.32 -10.88 -1.42
C CYS A 136 -1.00 -12.10 -0.79
N LEU A 137 -1.09 -13.21 -1.53
CA LEU A 137 -1.67 -14.48 -1.04
C LEU A 137 -0.82 -15.17 0.02
N GLU A 138 0.50 -14.99 0.00
CA GLU A 138 1.38 -15.56 1.02
C GLU A 138 1.36 -14.73 2.31
N HIS A 139 0.86 -13.49 2.24
CA HIS A 139 0.88 -12.53 3.33
C HIS A 139 -0.46 -11.79 3.48
N VAL A 140 -1.55 -12.56 3.45
CA VAL A 140 -2.93 -12.04 3.57
C VAL A 140 -3.15 -11.19 4.82
N ASP A 141 -2.47 -11.48 5.93
CA ASP A 141 -2.55 -10.66 7.15
C ASP A 141 -2.07 -9.21 6.88
N GLN A 142 -1.05 -9.03 6.04
CA GLN A 142 -0.56 -7.70 5.68
C GLN A 142 -1.53 -6.97 4.74
N VAL A 143 -2.20 -7.71 3.86
CA VAL A 143 -3.26 -7.20 2.97
C VAL A 143 -4.44 -6.69 3.80
N VAL A 144 -4.96 -7.52 4.71
CA VAL A 144 -6.05 -7.17 5.64
C VAL A 144 -5.69 -5.95 6.47
N ASN A 145 -4.50 -5.96 7.07
CA ASN A 145 -4.01 -4.83 7.86
C ASN A 145 -3.91 -3.55 7.03
N PHE A 146 -3.52 -3.65 5.77
CA PHE A 146 -3.47 -2.49 4.88
C PHE A 146 -4.87 -1.92 4.59
N ILE A 147 -5.86 -2.76 4.29
CA ILE A 147 -7.26 -2.33 4.08
C ILE A 147 -7.76 -1.58 5.32
N ASN A 148 -7.64 -2.20 6.50
CA ASN A 148 -8.07 -1.61 7.77
C ASN A 148 -7.35 -0.29 8.05
N PHE A 149 -6.03 -0.23 7.79
CA PHE A 149 -5.24 0.99 7.98
C PHE A 149 -5.71 2.12 7.05
N ARG A 150 -6.07 1.84 5.79
CA ARG A 150 -6.58 2.87 4.87
C ARG A 150 -7.92 3.43 5.32
N VAL A 151 -8.82 2.58 5.82
CA VAL A 151 -10.10 3.01 6.40
C VAL A 151 -9.88 3.86 7.66
N ALA A 152 -9.01 3.41 8.57
CA ALA A 152 -8.69 4.15 9.78
C ALA A 152 -8.03 5.52 9.45
N ALA A 153 -7.11 5.55 8.50
CA ALA A 153 -6.45 6.78 8.07
C ALA A 153 -7.44 7.83 7.55
N ARG A 154 -8.51 7.43 6.85
CA ARG A 154 -9.58 8.34 6.41
C ARG A 154 -10.30 8.99 7.59
N HIS A 155 -10.63 8.19 8.61
CA HIS A 155 -11.25 8.70 9.83
C HIS A 155 -10.31 9.63 10.60
N LEU A 156 -9.01 9.31 10.61
CA LEU A 156 -7.99 10.16 11.23
C LEU A 156 -7.83 11.51 10.54
N SER A 157 -7.73 11.51 9.21
CA SER A 157 -7.68 12.74 8.43
C SER A 157 -8.97 13.56 8.52
N GLY A 158 -10.09 12.91 8.86
CA GLY A 158 -11.37 13.54 9.18
C GLY A 158 -11.53 14.03 10.63
N GLY A 159 -10.49 13.94 11.47
CA GLY A 159 -10.48 14.46 12.84
C GLY A 159 -10.68 13.45 13.96
N CYS A 160 -10.76 12.14 13.68
CA CYS A 160 -10.73 11.12 14.74
C CYS A 160 -9.28 10.88 15.19
N LEU A 161 -8.98 10.84 16.50
CA LEU A 161 -7.66 10.43 17.00
C LEU A 161 -7.64 8.90 17.16
N LEU A 162 -6.66 8.21 16.58
CA LEU A 162 -6.39 6.82 16.94
C LEU A 162 -5.76 6.83 18.33
N ALA A 163 -6.52 6.39 19.31
CA ALA A 163 -5.98 5.99 20.60
C ALA A 163 -5.04 4.80 20.36
N HIS A 164 -3.79 4.96 20.79
CA HIS A 164 -2.87 3.85 20.97
C HIS A 164 -3.45 2.87 21.99
N ALA A 165 -3.37 1.56 21.70
CA ALA A 165 -3.36 0.52 22.72
C ALA A 165 -1.91 0.07 22.94
#